data_AF-A0A973JUF7-F1
#
_entry.id   AF-A0A973JUF7-F1
#
_cell.length_a   1.000
_cell.length_b   1.000
_cell.length_c   1.000
_cell.angle_alpha   90.00
_cell.angle_beta   90.00
_cell.angle_gamma   90.00
#
_symmetry.space_group_name_H-M   'P 1'
#
loop_
_entity.id
_entity.type
_entity.pdbx_description
1 polymer ?
#
loop_
_entity_poly.entity_id
_entity_poly.type
_entity_poly.pdbx_seq_one_letter_code
_entity_poly.pdbx_strand_id
1 'polypeptide(L)'
;MSYRVRPFSPAQESSAQVQPPSALRIMTALVVVFVMVSLLIMLAGRVPFAPYPITQPGVTSAVYVASDTELLSTYGNTSEGAVHIPIKRAMQLIVERGLPVRDNPSPTP
;
A
#
# COMPACT_ATOMS: atom_id res chain seq x y z
N MET A 1 -1.47 -41.52 -92.43
CA MET A 1 -0.58 -40.93 -91.40
C MET A 1 -1.43 -40.00 -90.53
N SER A 2 -1.76 -40.39 -89.30
CA SER A 2 -2.69 -39.66 -88.42
C SER A 2 -1.95 -38.70 -87.49
N TYR A 3 -2.25 -37.40 -87.58
CA TYR A 3 -1.74 -36.39 -86.66
C TYR A 3 -2.46 -36.49 -85.31
N ARG A 4 -1.74 -36.81 -84.23
CA ARG A 4 -2.27 -36.67 -82.86
C ARG A 4 -1.84 -35.33 -82.28
N VAL A 5 -2.81 -34.46 -82.04
CA VAL A 5 -2.67 -33.21 -81.29
C VAL A 5 -2.43 -33.58 -79.81
N ARG A 6 -1.32 -33.11 -79.22
CA ARG A 6 -1.10 -33.21 -77.76
C ARG A 6 -1.93 -32.14 -77.07
N PRO A 7 -2.75 -32.47 -76.06
CA PRO A 7 -3.33 -31.45 -75.19
C PRO A 7 -2.21 -30.83 -74.35
N PHE A 8 -2.12 -29.50 -74.40
CA PHE A 8 -1.27 -28.70 -73.51
C PHE A 8 -1.94 -28.69 -72.13
N SER A 9 -1.43 -29.48 -71.19
CA SER A 9 -1.82 -29.35 -69.79
C SER A 9 -1.12 -28.12 -69.21
N PRO A 10 -1.83 -27.13 -68.65
CA PRO A 10 -1.17 -26.06 -67.93
C PRO A 10 -0.44 -26.67 -66.73
N ALA A 11 0.83 -26.33 -66.59
CA ALA A 11 1.59 -26.66 -65.39
C ALA A 11 0.83 -26.08 -64.20
N GLN A 12 0.37 -26.97 -63.32
CA GLN A 12 -0.20 -26.63 -62.05
C GLN A 12 0.87 -25.83 -61.31
N GLU A 13 0.67 -24.51 -61.17
CA GLU A 13 1.50 -23.67 -60.34
C GLU A 13 1.41 -24.26 -58.93
N SER A 14 2.41 -25.06 -58.57
CA SER A 14 2.69 -25.37 -57.18
C SER A 14 2.83 -24.02 -56.50
N SER A 15 1.78 -23.62 -55.79
CA SER A 15 1.83 -22.57 -54.79
C SER A 15 2.96 -22.96 -53.84
N ALA A 16 4.16 -22.46 -54.13
CA ALA A 16 5.32 -22.61 -53.27
C ALA A 16 4.92 -21.97 -51.96
N GLN A 17 4.51 -22.83 -51.02
CA GLN A 17 4.15 -22.45 -49.68
C GLN A 17 5.44 -21.88 -49.09
N VAL A 18 5.57 -20.55 -49.09
CA VAL A 18 6.74 -19.84 -48.55
C VAL A 18 6.78 -20.17 -47.08
N GLN A 19 7.54 -21.20 -46.73
CA GLN A 19 7.73 -21.63 -45.37
C GLN A 19 8.51 -20.50 -44.70
N PRO A 20 7.92 -19.75 -43.74
CA PRO A 20 8.62 -18.65 -43.13
C PRO A 20 9.87 -19.20 -42.44
N PRO A 21 11.01 -18.49 -42.51
CA PRO A 21 12.26 -18.95 -41.92
C PRO A 21 12.01 -19.26 -40.44
N SER A 22 12.58 -20.37 -39.97
CA SER A 22 12.39 -20.88 -38.61
C SER A 22 12.66 -19.82 -37.54
N ALA A 23 13.62 -18.93 -37.78
CA ALA A 23 13.94 -17.79 -36.93
C ALA A 23 12.74 -16.83 -36.75
N LEU A 24 11.97 -16.54 -37.80
CA LEU A 24 10.79 -15.68 -37.71
C LEU A 24 9.71 -16.33 -36.83
N ARG A 25 9.50 -17.65 -36.96
CA ARG A 25 8.54 -18.39 -36.11
C ARG A 25 8.93 -18.32 -34.64
N ILE A 26 10.21 -18.52 -34.33
CA ILE A 26 10.74 -18.46 -32.96
C ILE A 26 10.56 -17.04 -32.39
N MET A 27 10.91 -16.01 -33.16
CA MET A 27 10.76 -14.61 -32.74
C MET A 27 9.30 -14.26 -32.46
N THR A 28 8.37 -14.64 -33.35
CA THR A 28 6.94 -14.41 -33.13
C THR A 28 6.40 -15.16 -31.91
N ALA A 29 6.85 -16.40 -31.68
CA ALA A 29 6.45 -17.17 -30.50
C ALA A 29 6.91 -16.50 -29.20
N LEU A 30 8.16 -16.00 -29.17
CA LEU A 30 8.68 -15.28 -27.99
C LEU A 30 7.91 -13.99 -27.72
N VAL A 31 7.55 -13.23 -28.76
CA VAL A 31 6.75 -12.00 -28.62
C VAL A 31 5.35 -12.33 -28.08
N VAL A 32 4.69 -13.36 -28.61
CA VAL A 32 3.36 -13.77 -28.14
C VAL A 32 3.39 -14.20 -26.68
N VAL A 33 4.40 -14.99 -26.29
CA VAL A 33 4.59 -15.40 -24.89
C VAL A 33 4.83 -14.19 -24.00
N PHE A 34 5.69 -13.25 -24.40
CA PHE A 34 5.96 -12.03 -23.66
C PHE A 34 4.70 -11.18 -23.45
N VAL A 35 3.88 -11.00 -24.50
CA VAL A 35 2.63 -10.25 -24.42
C VAL A 35 1.64 -10.94 -23.48
N MET A 36 1.50 -12.27 -23.58
CA MET A 36 0.60 -13.05 -22.71
C MET A 36 1.01 -12.95 -21.23
N VAL A 37 2.30 -13.11 -20.92
CA VAL A 37 2.81 -12.98 -19.54
C VAL A 37 2.60 -11.57 -19.02
N SER A 38 2.90 -10.55 -19.83
CA SER A 38 2.71 -9.14 -19.46
C SER A 38 1.24 -8.81 -19.18
N LEU A 39 0.31 -9.31 -20.01
CA LEU A 39 -1.12 -9.17 -19.79
C LEU A 39 -1.58 -9.85 -18.50
N LEU A 40 -1.06 -11.04 -18.22
CA LEU A 40 -1.40 -11.81 -17.02
C LEU A 40 -0.93 -11.09 -15.75
N ILE A 41 0.29 -10.54 -15.76
CA ILE A 41 0.82 -9.72 -14.65
C ILE A 41 0.02 -8.43 -14.47
N MET A 42 -0.34 -7.74 -15.57
CA MET A 42 -1.18 -6.54 -15.50
C MET A 42 -2.58 -6.84 -14.96
N LEU A 43 -3.16 -7.99 -15.30
CA LEU A 43 -4.47 -8.40 -14.83
C LEU A 43 -4.43 -8.83 -13.36
N ALA A 44 -3.41 -9.60 -12.96
CA ALA A 44 -3.21 -10.03 -11.57
C ALA A 44 -2.82 -8.85 -10.64
N GLY A 45 -2.04 -7.90 -11.15
CA GLY A 45 -1.62 -6.70 -10.42
C GLY A 45 -2.68 -5.59 -10.36
N ARG A 46 -3.77 -5.70 -11.13
CA ARG A 46 -4.90 -4.75 -11.10
C ARG A 46 -5.98 -5.10 -10.07
N VAL A 47 -5.82 -6.20 -9.34
CA VAL A 47 -6.72 -6.47 -8.21
C VAL A 47 -6.44 -5.40 -7.16
N PRO A 48 -7.41 -4.53 -6.82
CA PRO A 48 -7.21 -3.60 -5.72
C PRO A 48 -7.01 -4.45 -4.48
N PHE A 49 -5.76 -4.57 -4.02
CA PHE A 49 -5.47 -5.04 -2.68
C PHE A 49 -6.07 -4.00 -1.76
N ALA A 50 -7.33 -4.19 -1.37
CA ALA A 50 -7.87 -3.49 -0.22
C ALA A 50 -6.93 -3.85 0.92
N PRO A 51 -6.24 -2.86 1.54
CA PRO A 51 -5.47 -3.15 2.73
C PRO A 51 -6.45 -3.78 3.71
N TYR A 52 -6.27 -5.08 3.99
CA TYR A 52 -7.02 -5.71 5.06
C TYR A 52 -6.70 -4.88 6.29
N PRO A 53 -7.69 -4.24 6.94
CA PRO A 53 -7.43 -3.57 8.18
C PRO A 53 -6.90 -4.65 9.10
N ILE A 54 -5.62 -4.55 9.45
CA ILE A 54 -5.04 -5.37 10.48
C ILE A 54 -5.80 -4.94 11.72
N THR A 55 -6.84 -5.68 12.08
CA THR A 55 -7.42 -5.64 13.42
C THR A 55 -6.35 -6.21 14.33
N GLN A 56 -5.29 -5.44 14.55
CA GLN A 56 -4.37 -5.66 15.62
C GLN A 56 -5.25 -5.57 16.87
N PRO A 57 -5.38 -6.63 17.68
CA PRO A 57 -5.92 -6.49 19.02
C PRO A 57 -4.86 -5.79 19.87
N GLY A 58 -4.57 -4.54 19.50
CA GLY A 58 -3.82 -3.60 20.32
C GLY A 58 -4.80 -2.96 21.28
N VAL A 59 -4.32 -2.71 22.49
CA VAL A 59 -4.97 -1.84 23.47
C VAL A 59 -5.42 -0.58 22.73
N THR A 60 -6.73 -0.43 22.54
CA THR A 60 -7.28 0.66 21.74
C THR A 60 -6.88 1.98 22.37
N SER A 61 -6.77 3.05 21.57
CA SER A 61 -6.47 4.40 22.10
C SER A 61 -7.36 4.79 23.28
N ALA A 62 -8.60 4.29 23.31
CA ALA A 62 -9.54 4.47 24.40
C ALA A 62 -9.04 3.96 25.76
N VAL A 63 -8.27 2.87 25.81
CA VAL A 63 -7.77 2.30 27.06
C VAL A 63 -6.64 3.14 27.65
N TYR A 64 -5.73 3.64 26.81
CA TYR A 64 -4.68 4.59 27.25
C TYR A 64 -5.28 5.89 27.77
N VAL A 65 -6.28 6.41 27.06
CA VAL A 65 -7.01 7.61 27.51
C VAL A 65 -7.70 7.36 28.85
N ALA A 66 -8.30 6.19 29.05
CA ALA A 66 -8.95 5.85 30.31
C ALA A 66 -7.96 5.76 31.48
N SER A 67 -6.83 5.05 31.31
CA SER A 67 -5.81 4.93 32.37
C SER A 67 -5.18 6.27 32.73
N ASP A 68 -4.88 7.09 31.73
CA ASP A 68 -4.28 8.40 31.96
C ASP A 68 -5.28 9.36 32.62
N THR A 69 -6.56 9.28 32.25
CA THR A 69 -7.63 10.06 32.90
C THR A 69 -7.78 9.68 34.37
N GLU A 70 -7.67 8.40 34.71
CA GLU A 70 -7.73 7.93 36.09
C GLU A 70 -6.60 8.52 36.95
N LEU A 71 -5.36 8.45 36.46
CA LEU A 71 -4.19 9.03 37.14
C LEU A 71 -4.31 10.55 37.31
N LEU A 72 -4.84 11.24 36.30
CA LEU A 72 -5.00 12.70 36.29
C LEU A 72 -6.25 13.20 37.06
N SER A 73 -7.13 12.29 37.46
CA SER A 73 -8.37 12.60 38.19
C SER A 73 -8.29 12.32 39.69
N THR A 74 -7.19 11.76 40.16
CA THR A 74 -7.03 11.28 41.53
C THR A 74 -6.09 12.19 42.34
N TYR A 75 -6.33 12.26 43.66
CA TYR A 75 -5.42 12.91 44.60
C TYR A 75 -4.34 11.93 45.06
N GLY A 76 -3.11 12.41 45.24
CA GLY A 76 -2.03 11.56 45.74
C GLY A 76 -0.81 12.36 46.17
N ASN A 77 0.12 11.72 46.87
CA ASN A 77 1.43 12.27 47.19
C ASN A 77 2.48 11.55 46.36
N THR A 78 3.40 12.29 45.75
CA THR A 78 4.54 11.71 45.04
C THR A 78 5.66 11.38 46.02
N SER A 79 6.56 10.48 45.62
CA SER A 79 7.78 10.15 46.36
C SER A 79 8.68 11.36 46.62
N GLU A 80 8.58 12.39 45.78
CA GLU A 80 9.33 13.64 45.93
C GLU A 80 8.69 14.61 46.94
N GLY A 81 7.58 14.22 47.58
CA GLY A 81 6.84 15.06 48.53
C GLY A 81 5.91 16.08 47.86
N ALA A 82 5.69 15.98 46.55
CA ALA A 82 4.74 16.83 45.85
C ALA A 82 3.31 16.27 45.97
N VAL A 83 2.31 17.15 46.03
CA VAL A 83 0.90 16.75 46.07
C VAL A 83 0.31 16.81 44.66
N HIS A 84 -0.19 15.68 44.17
CA HIS A 84 -1.01 15.61 42.98
C HIS A 84 -2.46 15.99 43.29
N ILE A 85 -3.00 16.86 42.46
CA ILE A 85 -4.40 17.27 42.49
C ILE A 85 -5.06 16.97 41.14
N PRO A 86 -6.36 16.64 41.10
CA PRO A 86 -7.07 16.41 39.86
C PRO A 86 -7.00 17.64 38.94
N ILE A 87 -6.91 17.42 37.62
CA ILE A 87 -6.80 18.53 36.64
C ILE A 87 -7.93 19.56 36.81
N LYS A 88 -9.17 19.12 37.05
CA LYS A 88 -10.29 20.04 37.29
C LYS A 88 -10.05 20.97 38.48
N ARG A 89 -9.42 20.47 39.55
CA ARG A 89 -9.08 21.27 40.72
C ARG A 89 -7.90 22.20 40.44
N ALA A 90 -6.88 21.71 39.74
CA ALA A 90 -5.75 22.55 39.32
C ALA A 90 -6.23 23.74 38.46
N MET A 91 -7.10 23.49 37.48
CA MET A 91 -7.69 24.54 36.65
C MET A 91 -8.49 25.57 37.48
N GLN A 92 -9.32 25.11 38.42
CA GLN A 92 -10.03 26.01 39.34
C GLN A 92 -9.08 26.89 40.14
N LEU A 93 -8.01 26.31 40.70
CA LEU A 93 -7.04 27.05 41.48
C LEU A 93 -6.29 28.09 40.63
N ILE A 94 -5.99 27.77 39.36
CA ILE A 94 -5.38 28.74 38.44
C ILE A 94 -6.33 29.90 38.14
N VAL A 95 -7.63 29.62 37.96
CA VAL A 95 -8.64 30.67 37.74
C VAL A 95 -8.84 31.52 38.99
N GLU A 96 -8.88 30.90 40.17
CA GLU A 96 -9.12 31.57 41.46
C GLU A 96 -7.90 32.36 41.96
N ARG A 97 -6.69 31.84 41.76
CA ARG A 97 -5.45 32.35 42.39
C ARG A 97 -4.43 32.87 41.39
N GLY A 98 -4.68 32.70 40.09
CA GLY A 98 -3.70 32.98 39.04
C GLY A 98 -2.65 31.88 38.89
N LEU A 99 -1.74 32.09 37.94
CA LEU A 99 -0.58 31.22 37.78
C LEU A 99 0.40 31.44 38.95
N PRO A 100 1.03 30.37 39.48
CA PRO A 100 2.03 30.52 40.52
C PRO A 100 3.21 31.36 40.02
N VAL A 101 3.64 32.33 40.84
CA VAL A 101 4.84 33.12 40.57
C VAL A 101 6.05 32.26 40.88
N ARG A 102 7.04 32.23 39.98
CA ARG A 102 8.32 31.54 40.25
C ARG A 102 9.12 32.38 41.24
N ASP A 103 9.55 31.77 42.35
CA ASP A 103 10.37 32.45 43.37
C ASP A 103 11.72 32.94 42.82
N ASN A 104 12.24 32.29 41.78
CA ASN A 104 13.42 32.69 41.05
C ASN A 104 13.07 32.92 39.57
N PRO A 105 12.64 34.13 39.16
CA PRO A 105 12.52 34.45 37.76
C PRO A 105 13.92 34.37 37.14
N SER A 106 14.15 33.39 36.25
CA SER A 106 15.37 33.36 35.45
C SER A 106 15.53 34.72 34.79
N PRO A 107 16.65 35.45 34.99
CA PRO A 107 16.91 36.63 34.20
C PRO A 107 16.93 36.18 32.74
N THR A 108 16.00 36.70 31.94
CA THR A 108 16.06 36.59 30.49
C THR A 108 17.42 37.13 30.04
N PRO A 109 18.19 36.38 29.23
CA PRO A 109 19.41 36.91 28.63
C PRO A 109 19.11 38.09 27.69
#